data_AF-A0A520JBQ2-F1
#
_entry.id   AF-A0A520JBQ2-F1
#
_cell.length_a   1.000
_cell.length_b   1.000
_cell.length_c   1.000
_cell.angle_alpha   90.00
_cell.angle_beta   90.00
_cell.angle_gamma   90.00
#
_symmetry.space_group_name_H-M   'P 1'
#
loop_
_entity.id
_entity.type
_entity.pdbx_description
1 polymer ?
#
loop_
_entity_poly.entity_id
_entity_poly.type
_entity_poly.pdbx_seq_one_letter_code
_entity_poly.pdbx_strand_id
1 'polypeptide(L)'
;MQQLNLKGSVALFALALLSACGKEQAPPPPPTPTVGVVTVGEEAVVLTSELPGRIAAVETSEVRPQVSGVVRDRLFTEGAMVSKGQVLYAIEDAPYRAALASAQGQLGAAQSQINATRLQAQRYGQLVQLNAVSKQEADNANASAQQARANVAAQQAAVQSARVNLGFTRIKAPISGRIGRSLVTVGALDRCERIGLSGLDERADSHERPADAARDRCLDAREAQIDARRLDRCLLRCNIGAGLLCGCVCVVRFLLADCVQLHKLPVALRLKAG
;
A
#
# COMPACT_ATOMS: atom_id res chain seq x y z
N MET A 1 -113.21 78.66 -1.80
CA MET A 1 -113.94 78.69 -3.09
C MET A 1 -112.98 78.26 -4.20
N GLN A 2 -113.51 77.52 -5.18
CA GLN A 2 -112.95 77.12 -6.49
C GLN A 2 -111.64 76.28 -6.50
N GLN A 3 -111.62 74.99 -6.87
CA GLN A 3 -112.03 74.27 -8.11
C GLN A 3 -110.96 74.21 -9.22
N LEU A 4 -110.73 72.96 -9.65
CA LEU A 4 -110.50 72.44 -11.02
C LEU A 4 -109.08 72.13 -11.56
N ASN A 5 -108.89 70.80 -11.77
CA ASN A 5 -108.50 70.08 -13.00
C ASN A 5 -107.04 70.11 -13.51
N LEU A 6 -106.35 68.96 -13.54
CA LEU A 6 -106.44 67.85 -14.53
C LEU A 6 -105.68 68.19 -15.83
N LYS A 7 -104.36 67.88 -15.87
CA LYS A 7 -103.49 67.74 -17.08
C LYS A 7 -102.00 67.45 -16.76
N GLY A 8 -101.69 66.49 -15.87
CA GLY A 8 -100.30 66.26 -15.42
C GLY A 8 -99.77 64.82 -15.40
N SER A 9 -100.58 63.80 -15.73
CA SER A 9 -100.27 62.40 -15.37
C SER A 9 -99.70 61.51 -16.49
N VAL A 10 -99.10 62.06 -17.56
CA VAL A 10 -98.51 61.21 -18.63
C VAL A 10 -97.02 61.49 -18.89
N ALA A 11 -96.43 62.54 -18.29
CA ALA A 11 -95.01 62.87 -18.49
C ALA A 11 -94.04 62.18 -17.50
N LEU A 12 -94.55 61.51 -16.46
CA LEU A 12 -93.71 60.95 -15.38
C LEU A 12 -93.28 59.47 -15.61
N PHE A 13 -93.80 58.79 -16.64
CA PHE A 13 -93.53 57.37 -16.89
C PHE A 13 -92.53 57.11 -18.04
N ALA A 14 -92.13 58.15 -18.79
CA ALA A 14 -91.16 58.04 -19.89
C ALA A 14 -89.70 58.36 -19.47
N LEU A 15 -89.48 58.89 -18.26
CA LEU A 15 -88.13 59.20 -17.74
C LEU A 15 -87.49 58.05 -16.96
N ALA A 16 -88.21 56.95 -16.71
CA ALA A 16 -87.74 55.80 -15.92
C ALA A 16 -87.06 54.69 -16.75
N LEU A 17 -87.09 54.76 -18.08
CA LEU A 17 -86.60 53.71 -18.98
C LEU A 17 -85.22 53.98 -19.61
N LEU A 18 -84.53 55.07 -19.21
CA LEU A 18 -83.21 55.43 -19.75
C LEU A 18 -82.00 55.15 -18.82
N SER A 19 -82.20 54.49 -17.66
CA SER A 19 -81.10 54.17 -16.72
C SER A 19 -80.53 52.75 -16.85
N ALA A 20 -80.97 51.95 -17.82
CA ALA A 20 -80.55 50.55 -18.00
C ALA A 20 -79.35 50.36 -18.96
N CYS A 21 -78.43 51.33 -19.01
CA CYS A 21 -77.16 51.20 -19.74
C CYS A 21 -76.03 50.88 -18.74
N GLY A 22 -75.91 49.60 -18.40
CA GLY A 22 -74.80 49.08 -17.58
C GLY A 22 -73.53 48.95 -18.43
N LYS A 23 -72.44 49.58 -17.99
CA LYS A 23 -71.10 49.37 -18.56
C LYS A 23 -70.65 47.95 -18.21
N GLU A 24 -70.37 47.15 -19.22
CA GLU A 24 -69.69 45.86 -19.06
C GLU A 24 -68.21 46.13 -18.78
N GLN A 25 -67.88 46.16 -17.50
CA GLN A 25 -66.53 46.36 -17.01
C GLN A 25 -65.85 44.98 -16.98
N ALA A 26 -64.89 44.77 -17.87
CA ALA A 26 -64.04 43.58 -17.84
C ALA A 26 -63.48 43.41 -16.41
N PRO A 27 -63.44 42.17 -15.86
CA PRO A 27 -62.91 41.94 -14.52
C PRO A 27 -61.51 42.56 -14.41
N PRO A 28 -61.19 43.27 -13.32
CA PRO A 28 -59.84 43.78 -13.12
C PRO A 28 -58.86 42.60 -13.21
N PRO A 29 -57.71 42.74 -13.90
CA PRO A 29 -56.73 41.67 -13.97
C PRO A 29 -56.36 41.24 -12.55
N PRO A 30 -56.29 39.92 -12.26
CA PRO A 30 -56.00 39.44 -10.92
C PRO A 30 -54.70 40.09 -10.42
N PRO A 31 -54.62 40.50 -9.14
CA PRO A 31 -53.45 41.17 -8.61
C PRO A 31 -52.23 40.28 -8.84
N THR A 32 -51.16 40.86 -9.39
CA THR A 32 -49.91 40.12 -9.66
C THR A 32 -49.43 39.50 -8.35
N PRO A 33 -49.30 38.16 -8.27
CA PRO A 33 -48.91 37.51 -7.03
C PRO A 33 -47.52 38.01 -6.65
N THR A 34 -47.41 38.58 -5.46
CA THR A 34 -46.12 39.03 -4.93
C THR A 34 -45.30 37.80 -4.60
N VAL A 35 -44.27 37.54 -5.40
CA VAL A 35 -43.35 36.43 -5.20
C VAL A 35 -42.06 36.94 -4.58
N GLY A 36 -41.59 36.25 -3.54
CA GLY A 36 -40.26 36.49 -2.99
C GLY A 36 -39.21 35.96 -3.96
N VAL A 37 -38.31 36.82 -4.42
CA VAL A 37 -37.12 36.40 -5.17
C VAL A 37 -35.87 36.58 -4.32
N VAL A 38 -34.96 35.62 -4.43
CA VAL A 38 -33.64 35.67 -3.81
C VAL A 38 -32.62 35.61 -4.94
N THR A 39 -31.80 36.65 -5.06
CA THR A 39 -30.65 36.68 -5.98
C THR A 39 -29.49 35.91 -5.35
N VAL A 40 -29.10 34.80 -5.97
CA VAL A 40 -27.95 33.99 -5.55
C VAL A 40 -26.72 34.45 -6.34
N GLY A 41 -25.64 34.77 -5.64
CA GLY A 41 -24.34 35.06 -6.24
C GLY A 41 -23.51 33.78 -6.34
N GLU A 42 -22.82 33.59 -7.46
CA GLU A 42 -21.85 32.50 -7.60
C GLU A 42 -20.53 32.92 -6.94
N GLU A 43 -20.14 32.16 -5.92
CA GLU A 43 -18.82 32.28 -5.29
C GLU A 43 -18.20 30.89 -5.21
N ALA A 44 -16.88 30.82 -5.35
CA ALA A 44 -16.15 29.56 -5.25
C ALA A 44 -16.20 29.05 -3.81
N VAL A 45 -17.02 28.03 -3.56
CA VAL A 45 -17.11 27.36 -2.26
C VAL A 45 -16.20 26.14 -2.24
N VAL A 46 -15.23 26.13 -1.32
CA VAL A 46 -14.38 24.95 -1.09
C VAL A 46 -15.18 23.92 -0.30
N LEU A 47 -15.45 22.78 -0.91
CA LEU A 47 -16.05 21.61 -0.26
C LEU A 47 -14.96 20.81 0.45
N THR A 48 -14.85 20.96 1.77
CA THR A 48 -13.97 20.14 2.59
C THR A 48 -14.70 18.89 3.10
N SER A 49 -14.05 17.73 3.03
CA SER A 49 -14.55 16.48 3.60
C SER A 49 -13.54 15.95 4.61
N GLU A 50 -13.98 15.74 5.85
CA GLU A 50 -13.14 15.15 6.90
C GLU A 50 -13.31 13.63 6.88
N LEU A 51 -12.22 12.91 6.62
CA LEU A 51 -12.19 11.46 6.69
C LEU A 51 -11.22 11.02 7.79
N PRO A 52 -11.60 10.06 8.65
CA PRO A 52 -10.70 9.54 9.66
C PRO A 52 -9.59 8.71 9.00
N GLY A 53 -8.35 9.20 9.09
CA GLY A 53 -7.14 8.48 8.66
C GLY A 53 -6.40 7.87 9.86
N ARG A 54 -5.59 6.83 9.59
CA ARG A 54 -4.60 6.30 10.54
C ARG A 54 -3.23 6.32 9.89
N ILE A 55 -2.25 6.87 10.59
CA ILE A 55 -0.85 6.87 10.16
C ILE A 55 -0.24 5.52 10.54
N ALA A 56 0.51 4.92 9.61
CA ALA A 56 1.31 3.72 9.84
C ALA A 56 2.75 3.99 9.38
N ALA A 57 3.72 3.26 9.94
CA ALA A 57 5.09 3.32 9.47
C ALA A 57 5.20 2.87 8.01
N VAL A 58 6.13 3.47 7.26
CA VAL A 58 6.39 3.13 5.85
C VAL A 58 7.01 1.75 5.76
N GLU A 59 8.04 1.51 6.58
CA GLU A 59 8.69 0.22 6.72
C GLU A 59 8.75 -0.17 8.20
N THR A 60 8.48 -1.44 8.48
CA THR A 60 8.61 -2.04 9.81
C THR A 60 9.54 -3.24 9.72
N SER A 61 10.58 -3.28 10.53
CA SER A 61 11.55 -4.39 10.54
C SER A 61 11.75 -4.92 11.96
N GLU A 62 11.51 -6.22 12.12
CA GLU A 62 11.79 -6.91 13.38
C GLU A 62 13.25 -7.38 13.40
N VAL A 63 13.99 -6.93 14.40
CA VAL A 63 15.38 -7.35 14.60
C VAL A 63 15.39 -8.71 15.31
N ARG A 64 15.92 -9.74 14.63
CA ARG A 64 16.03 -11.10 15.14
C ARG A 64 17.49 -11.55 15.17
N PRO A 65 17.94 -12.22 16.25
CA PRO A 65 19.27 -12.82 16.28
C PRO A 65 19.35 -13.97 15.27
N GLN A 66 20.48 -14.11 14.60
CA GLN A 66 20.77 -15.23 13.68
C GLN A 66 21.56 -16.35 14.36
N VAL A 67 22.03 -16.11 15.59
CA VAL A 67 22.80 -17.05 16.40
C VAL A 67 22.29 -17.00 17.83
N SER A 68 22.35 -18.13 18.53
CA SER A 68 21.89 -18.22 19.92
C SER A 68 23.02 -17.85 20.89
N GLY A 69 22.70 -17.18 21.99
CA GLY A 69 23.70 -16.85 23.00
C GLY A 69 23.16 -15.90 24.05
N VAL A 70 24.00 -15.55 25.02
CA VAL A 70 23.64 -14.59 26.06
C VAL A 70 23.86 -13.18 25.53
N VAL A 71 22.86 -12.31 25.69
CA VAL A 71 22.98 -10.88 25.36
C VAL A 71 23.90 -10.22 26.37
N ARG A 72 25.10 -9.81 25.94
CA ARG A 72 26.10 -9.15 26.78
C ARG A 72 25.77 -7.68 27.01
N ASP A 73 25.46 -6.96 25.93
CA ASP A 73 25.25 -5.50 25.99
C ASP A 73 24.11 -5.06 25.07
N ARG A 74 23.40 -4.02 25.50
CA ARG A 74 22.45 -3.25 24.68
C ARG A 74 23.07 -1.88 24.38
N LEU A 75 23.28 -1.58 23.11
CA LEU A 75 24.06 -0.42 22.64
C LEU A 75 23.20 0.73 22.08
N PHE A 76 21.90 0.72 22.38
CA PHE A 76 20.99 1.79 21.99
C PHE A 76 20.10 2.21 23.16
N THR A 77 19.54 3.40 23.04
CA THR A 77 18.50 3.91 23.92
C THR A 77 17.14 3.67 23.29
N GLU A 78 16.20 3.11 24.04
CA GLU A 78 14.84 2.85 23.55
C GLU A 78 14.17 4.14 23.07
N GLY A 79 13.50 4.09 21.93
CA GLY A 79 12.90 5.27 21.31
C GLY A 79 13.88 6.19 20.58
N ALA A 80 15.19 5.92 20.58
CA ALA A 80 16.16 6.72 19.82
C ALA A 80 16.08 6.48 18.31
N MET A 81 16.64 7.41 17.53
CA MET A 81 16.88 7.19 16.10
C MET A 81 18.14 6.34 15.93
N VAL A 82 18.05 5.30 15.09
CA VAL A 82 19.16 4.42 14.74
C VAL A 82 19.38 4.44 13.23
N SER A 83 20.64 4.32 12.82
CA SER A 83 21.00 4.21 11.41
C SER A 83 21.13 2.76 10.98
N LYS A 84 20.85 2.48 9.71
CA LYS A 84 21.11 1.17 9.08
C LYS A 84 22.56 0.74 9.31
N GLY A 85 22.74 -0.50 9.76
CA GLY A 85 24.05 -1.08 10.07
C GLY A 85 24.58 -0.78 11.47
N GLN A 86 23.93 0.10 12.25
CA GLN A 86 24.29 0.36 13.65
C GLN A 86 24.09 -0.90 14.50
N VAL A 87 25.06 -1.19 15.37
CA VAL A 87 24.97 -2.33 16.29
C VAL A 87 23.99 -1.99 17.41
N LEU A 88 22.99 -2.85 17.60
CA LEU A 88 21.93 -2.71 18.59
C LEU A 88 22.21 -3.57 19.82
N TYR A 89 22.58 -4.83 19.60
CA TYR A 89 22.89 -5.79 20.66
C TYR A 89 24.22 -6.49 20.38
N ALA A 90 24.94 -6.81 21.45
CA ALA A 90 26.10 -7.68 21.41
C ALA A 90 25.80 -8.97 22.16
N ILE A 91 25.92 -10.10 21.48
CA ILE A 91 25.93 -11.44 22.08
C ILE A 91 27.35 -11.75 22.58
N GLU A 92 27.46 -12.55 23.63
CA GLU A 92 28.73 -13.11 24.07
C GLU A 92 29.45 -13.86 22.93
N ASP A 93 30.63 -13.36 22.55
CA ASP A 93 31.38 -13.81 21.38
C ASP A 93 32.46 -14.84 21.72
N ALA A 94 32.73 -15.10 23.00
CA ALA A 94 33.74 -16.07 23.46
C ALA A 94 33.64 -17.45 22.79
N PRO A 95 32.48 -18.14 22.76
CA PRO A 95 32.37 -19.45 22.10
C PRO A 95 32.58 -19.36 20.58
N TYR A 96 32.13 -18.27 19.95
CA TYR A 96 32.28 -18.07 18.51
C TYR A 96 33.72 -17.74 18.11
N ARG A 97 34.46 -16.98 18.94
CA ARG A 97 35.89 -16.72 18.74
C ARG A 97 36.71 -17.99 18.92
N ALA A 98 36.39 -18.82 19.91
CA ALA A 98 37.03 -20.11 20.10
C ALA A 98 36.77 -21.05 18.91
N ALA A 99 35.54 -21.10 18.39
CA ALA A 99 35.20 -21.89 17.20
C ALA A 99 35.97 -21.42 15.95
N LEU A 100 36.09 -20.10 15.74
CA LEU A 100 36.89 -19.54 14.66
C LEU A 100 38.38 -19.91 14.79
N ALA A 101 38.94 -19.81 15.99
CA ALA A 101 40.33 -20.17 16.26
C ALA A 101 40.59 -21.67 16.00
N SER A 102 39.66 -22.54 16.41
CA SER A 102 39.72 -23.98 16.14
C SER A 102 39.72 -24.27 14.63
N ALA A 103 38.81 -23.66 13.88
CA ALA A 103 38.74 -23.81 12.42
C ALA A 103 40.01 -23.30 11.73
N GLN A 104 40.59 -22.19 12.21
CA GLN A 104 41.88 -21.68 11.70
C GLN A 104 43.04 -22.64 11.96
N GLY A 105 43.07 -23.29 13.13
CA GLY A 105 44.04 -24.34 13.44
C GLY A 105 43.92 -25.53 12.49
N GLN A 106 42.70 -25.99 12.23
CA GLN A 106 42.43 -27.08 11.28
C GLN A 106 42.85 -26.72 9.85
N LEU A 107 42.61 -25.48 9.42
CA LEU A 107 43.10 -24.97 8.14
C LEU A 107 44.64 -24.98 8.07
N GLY A 108 45.32 -24.55 9.13
CA GLY A 108 46.79 -24.59 9.20
C GLY A 108 47.35 -26.02 9.11
N ALA A 109 46.70 -26.99 9.76
CA ALA A 109 47.06 -28.40 9.65
C ALA A 109 46.85 -28.92 8.22
N ALA A 110 45.71 -28.60 7.59
CA ALA A 110 45.44 -28.99 6.20
C ALA A 110 46.42 -28.35 5.20
N GLN A 111 46.80 -27.09 5.41
CA GLN A 111 47.81 -26.39 4.61
C GLN A 111 49.19 -27.04 4.73
N SER A 112 49.56 -27.49 5.91
CA SER A 112 50.81 -28.24 6.12
C SER A 112 50.77 -29.59 5.41
N GLN A 113 49.63 -30.29 5.48
CA GLN A 113 49.45 -31.59 4.82
C GLN A 113 49.52 -31.48 3.29
N ILE A 114 48.89 -30.48 2.66
CA ILE A 114 48.99 -30.31 1.21
C ILE A 114 50.42 -29.99 0.78
N ASN A 115 51.20 -29.26 1.58
CA ASN A 115 52.59 -28.98 1.24
C ASN A 115 53.40 -30.28 1.19
N ALA A 116 53.24 -31.15 2.19
CA ALA A 116 53.91 -32.46 2.22
C ALA A 116 53.51 -33.35 1.02
N THR A 117 52.21 -33.52 0.77
CA THR A 117 51.71 -34.39 -0.31
C THR A 117 52.00 -33.83 -1.69
N ARG A 118 51.98 -32.50 -1.87
CA ARG A 118 52.37 -31.84 -3.12
C ARG A 118 53.84 -32.09 -3.45
N LEU A 119 54.74 -31.95 -2.47
CA LEU A 119 56.17 -32.21 -2.68
C LEU A 119 56.42 -33.68 -2.99
N GLN A 120 55.68 -34.60 -2.35
CA GLN A 120 55.75 -36.02 -2.66
C GLN A 120 55.27 -36.31 -4.09
N ALA A 121 54.12 -35.80 -4.50
CA ALA A 121 53.61 -35.94 -5.86
C ALA A 121 54.60 -35.39 -6.91
N GLN A 122 55.21 -34.24 -6.65
CA GLN A 122 56.25 -33.67 -7.52
C GLN A 122 57.47 -34.58 -7.65
N ARG A 123 57.98 -35.14 -6.55
CA ARG A 123 59.10 -36.08 -6.56
C ARG A 123 58.76 -37.36 -7.33
N TYR A 124 57.62 -37.98 -7.05
CA TYR A 124 57.21 -39.22 -7.73
C TYR A 124 56.92 -39.00 -9.21
N GLY A 125 56.41 -37.82 -9.59
CA GLY A 125 56.23 -37.43 -11.00
C GLY A 125 57.53 -37.29 -11.78
N GLN A 126 58.64 -36.92 -11.13
CA GLN A 126 59.97 -36.92 -11.76
C GLN A 126 60.54 -38.34 -11.84
N LEU A 127 60.40 -39.13 -10.79
CA LEU A 127 60.91 -40.51 -10.74
C LEU A 127 60.22 -41.44 -11.74
N VAL A 128 58.92 -41.26 -12.00
CA VAL A 128 58.19 -42.09 -12.97
C VAL A 128 58.65 -41.83 -14.40
N GLN A 129 59.09 -40.61 -14.73
CA GLN A 129 59.67 -40.29 -16.04
C GLN A 129 61.01 -40.99 -16.26
N LEU A 130 61.74 -41.24 -15.17
CA LEU A 130 62.99 -41.99 -15.15
C LEU A 130 62.77 -43.52 -14.99
N ASN A 131 61.52 -43.98 -14.99
CA ASN A 131 61.13 -45.37 -14.70
C ASN A 131 61.66 -45.91 -13.35
N ALA A 132 61.92 -45.02 -12.39
CA ALA A 132 62.47 -45.38 -11.07
C ALA A 132 61.39 -45.77 -10.04
N VAL A 133 60.12 -45.53 -10.33
CA VAL A 133 58.94 -45.88 -9.51
C VAL A 133 57.80 -46.39 -10.39
N SER A 134 56.87 -47.14 -9.81
CA SER A 134 55.69 -47.61 -10.55
C SER A 134 54.74 -46.46 -10.87
N LYS A 135 54.07 -46.52 -12.03
CA LYS A 135 53.01 -45.56 -12.39
C LYS A 135 51.92 -45.49 -11.33
N GLN A 136 51.55 -46.63 -10.75
CA GLN A 136 50.55 -46.71 -9.68
C GLN A 136 50.96 -45.87 -8.45
N GLU A 137 52.23 -45.86 -8.07
CA GLU A 137 52.71 -45.09 -6.92
C GLU A 137 52.68 -43.59 -7.19
N ALA A 138 53.04 -43.18 -8.41
CA ALA A 138 52.93 -41.78 -8.84
C ALA A 138 51.47 -41.32 -8.88
N ASP A 139 50.55 -42.15 -9.39
CA ASP A 139 49.12 -41.87 -9.43
C ASP A 139 48.52 -41.79 -8.02
N ASN A 140 48.92 -42.68 -7.11
CA ASN A 140 48.52 -42.65 -5.70
C ASN A 140 49.01 -41.37 -4.99
N ALA A 141 50.24 -40.93 -5.26
CA ALA A 141 50.78 -39.69 -4.71
C ALA A 141 50.03 -38.46 -5.25
N ASN A 142 49.70 -38.45 -6.55
CA ASN A 142 48.89 -37.40 -7.17
C ASN A 142 47.47 -37.36 -6.58
N ALA A 143 46.80 -38.51 -6.44
CA ALA A 143 45.49 -38.61 -5.82
C ALA A 143 45.51 -38.11 -4.36
N SER A 144 46.55 -38.46 -3.60
CA SER A 144 46.74 -37.98 -2.22
C SER A 144 46.92 -36.45 -2.16
N ALA A 145 47.66 -35.88 -3.11
CA ALA A 145 47.79 -34.43 -3.22
C ALA A 145 46.46 -33.75 -3.57
N GLN A 146 45.68 -34.32 -4.49
CA GLN A 146 44.35 -33.81 -4.84
C GLN A 146 43.39 -33.86 -3.64
N GLN A 147 43.38 -34.96 -2.89
CA GLN A 147 42.58 -35.11 -1.67
C GLN A 147 42.96 -34.07 -0.61
N ALA A 148 44.26 -33.83 -0.42
CA ALA A 148 44.72 -32.79 0.50
C ALA A 148 44.32 -31.37 0.05
N ARG A 149 44.31 -31.08 -1.26
CA ARG A 149 43.79 -29.79 -1.79
C ARG A 149 42.31 -29.63 -1.50
N ALA A 150 41.52 -30.68 -1.73
CA ALA A 150 40.09 -30.67 -1.42
C ALA A 150 39.85 -30.43 0.08
N ASN A 151 40.66 -31.04 0.95
CA ASN A 151 40.57 -30.81 2.39
C ASN A 151 40.90 -29.35 2.76
N VAL A 152 41.92 -28.73 2.16
CA VAL A 152 42.20 -27.30 2.39
C VAL A 152 40.99 -26.44 2.02
N ALA A 153 40.36 -26.68 0.86
CA ALA A 153 39.17 -25.94 0.46
C ALA A 153 38.00 -26.14 1.45
N ALA A 154 37.81 -27.36 1.96
CA ALA A 154 36.80 -27.66 2.98
C ALA A 154 37.09 -26.91 4.30
N GLN A 155 38.34 -26.87 4.75
CA GLN A 155 38.70 -26.13 5.97
C GLN A 155 38.60 -24.61 5.78
N GLN A 156 38.88 -24.09 4.59
CA GLN A 156 38.66 -22.67 4.27
C GLN A 156 37.16 -22.31 4.37
N ALA A 157 36.28 -23.17 3.87
CA ALA A 157 34.84 -22.99 4.01
C ALA A 157 34.39 -23.03 5.48
N ALA A 158 34.98 -23.92 6.30
CA ALA A 158 34.71 -23.99 7.73
C ALA A 158 35.13 -22.69 8.46
N VAL A 159 36.30 -22.12 8.15
CA VAL A 159 36.74 -20.82 8.67
C VAL A 159 35.79 -19.70 8.26
N GLN A 160 35.34 -19.70 7.01
CA GLN A 160 34.41 -18.68 6.54
C GLN A 160 33.05 -18.78 7.24
N SER A 161 32.53 -19.99 7.45
CA SER A 161 31.30 -20.23 8.22
C SER A 161 31.44 -19.73 9.67
N ALA A 162 32.53 -20.07 10.35
CA ALA A 162 32.80 -19.60 11.70
C ALA A 162 32.93 -18.07 11.78
N ARG A 163 33.54 -17.42 10.77
CA ARG A 163 33.64 -15.96 10.68
C ARG A 163 32.27 -15.30 10.48
N VAL A 164 31.41 -15.88 9.66
CA VAL A 164 30.04 -15.40 9.46
C VAL A 164 29.25 -15.48 10.77
N ASN A 165 29.34 -16.61 11.49
CA ASN A 165 28.70 -16.78 12.79
C ASN A 165 29.21 -15.77 13.83
N LEU A 166 30.52 -15.51 13.86
CA LEU A 166 31.09 -14.45 14.70
C LEU A 166 30.55 -13.07 14.32
N GLY A 167 30.35 -12.80 13.02
CA GLY A 167 29.71 -11.56 12.55
C GLY A 167 28.28 -11.39 13.07
N PHE A 168 27.51 -12.48 13.15
CA PHE A 168 26.14 -12.48 13.66
C PHE A 168 26.02 -12.25 15.17
N THR A 169 27.11 -12.34 15.94
CA THR A 169 27.12 -11.96 17.37
C THR A 169 26.82 -10.47 17.57
N ARG A 170 27.09 -9.64 16.56
CA ARG A 170 26.75 -8.22 16.56
C ARG A 170 25.49 -8.00 15.75
N ILE A 171 24.38 -7.78 16.46
CA ILE A 171 23.07 -7.61 15.84
C ILE A 171 22.94 -6.17 15.36
N LYS A 172 22.75 -5.99 14.06
CA LYS A 172 22.70 -4.68 13.41
C LYS A 172 21.29 -4.31 12.97
N ALA A 173 21.03 -3.01 12.89
CA ALA A 173 19.78 -2.48 12.35
C ALA A 173 19.69 -2.72 10.82
N PRO A 174 18.67 -3.42 10.29
CA PRO A 174 18.47 -3.62 8.85
C PRO A 174 18.03 -2.36 8.11
N ILE A 175 17.31 -1.46 8.79
CA ILE A 175 16.80 -0.18 8.28
C ILE A 175 17.16 0.95 9.24
N SER A 176 17.12 2.19 8.75
CA SER A 176 17.24 3.38 9.57
C SER A 176 15.85 3.77 10.09
N GLY A 177 15.72 4.15 11.35
CA GLY A 177 14.40 4.46 11.90
C GLY A 177 14.41 4.71 13.40
N ARG A 178 13.21 4.79 13.98
CA ARG A 178 13.06 4.84 15.43
C ARG A 178 12.99 3.43 15.97
N ILE A 179 13.84 3.12 16.95
CA ILE A 179 13.81 1.81 17.62
C ILE A 179 12.75 1.80 18.71
N GLY A 180 11.96 0.72 18.74
CA GLY A 180 10.98 0.47 19.79
C GLY A 180 11.63 0.10 21.13
N ARG A 181 10.79 -0.36 22.06
CA ARG A 181 11.25 -0.94 23.33
C ARG A 181 12.01 -2.24 23.10
N SER A 182 12.97 -2.50 23.97
CA SER A 182 13.69 -3.77 23.99
C SER A 182 12.82 -4.83 24.64
N LEU A 183 12.66 -5.99 24.00
CA LEU A 183 11.91 -7.12 24.55
C LEU A 183 12.79 -8.06 25.38
N VAL A 184 14.11 -7.82 25.40
CA VAL A 184 15.11 -8.69 26.01
C VAL A 184 16.05 -7.89 26.92
N THR A 185 16.26 -8.38 28.13
CA THR A 185 17.17 -7.76 29.10
C THR A 185 18.61 -8.20 28.87
N VAL A 186 19.55 -7.37 29.30
CA VAL A 186 20.96 -7.75 29.36
C VAL A 186 21.11 -8.98 30.28
N GLY A 187 21.90 -9.97 29.84
CA GLY A 187 22.09 -11.24 30.53
C GLY A 187 21.01 -12.30 30.24
N ALA A 188 20.00 -11.99 29.42
CA ALA A 188 19.05 -12.99 28.98
C ALA A 188 19.68 -13.95 27.96
N LEU A 189 19.35 -15.24 28.08
CA LEU A 189 19.67 -16.24 27.06
C LEU A 189 18.68 -16.10 25.91
N ASP A 190 19.16 -15.66 24.76
CA ASP A 190 18.35 -15.61 23.56
C ASP A 190 18.58 -16.86 22.70
N ARG A 191 17.48 -17.50 22.31
CA ARG A 191 17.48 -18.61 21.36
C ARG A 191 16.97 -18.06 20.04
N CYS A 192 17.75 -18.30 18.99
CA CYS A 192 17.56 -17.78 17.62
C CYS A 192 16.11 -17.80 17.09
N GLU A 193 15.25 -18.69 17.59
CA GLU A 193 13.93 -18.97 17.03
C GLU A 193 12.77 -18.21 17.69
N ARG A 194 12.90 -17.73 18.94
CA ARG A 194 11.69 -17.55 19.76
C ARG A 194 11.23 -16.12 20.00
N ILE A 195 12.09 -15.11 19.94
CA ILE A 195 11.73 -13.75 20.37
C ILE A 195 12.37 -12.71 19.45
N GLY A 196 11.57 -11.81 18.89
CA GLY A 196 12.08 -10.60 18.23
C GLY A 196 12.66 -9.66 19.30
N LEU A 197 13.86 -9.13 19.08
CA LEU A 197 14.57 -8.31 20.08
C LEU A 197 13.99 -6.90 20.21
N SER A 198 13.55 -6.34 19.09
CA SER A 198 12.96 -5.01 18.99
C SER A 198 12.42 -4.76 17.57
N GLY A 199 11.34 -3.99 17.45
CA GLY A 199 10.87 -3.45 16.17
C GLY A 199 11.60 -2.14 15.83
N LEU A 200 11.94 -1.98 14.56
CA LEU A 200 12.36 -0.72 13.95
C LEU A 200 11.25 -0.24 13.03
N ASP A 201 10.80 0.98 13.24
CA ASP A 201 9.87 1.65 12.33
C ASP A 201 10.59 2.79 11.63
N GLU A 202 10.63 2.75 10.29
CA GLU A 202 11.11 3.88 9.51
C GLU A 202 10.14 5.05 9.71
N ARG A 203 10.68 6.23 10.01
CA ARG A 203 9.87 7.41 10.28
C ARG A 203 9.13 7.75 8.98
N ALA A 204 7.81 7.54 9.00
CA ALA A 204 6.93 8.04 7.97
C ALA A 204 6.92 9.57 8.07
N ASP A 205 7.78 10.25 7.29
CA ASP A 205 7.45 11.60 6.85
C ASP A 205 6.22 11.46 5.95
N SER A 206 5.04 11.53 6.60
CA SER A 206 3.71 11.69 6.00
C SER A 206 3.50 10.94 4.67
N HIS A 207 3.59 9.61 4.70
CA HIS A 207 2.86 8.79 3.74
C HIS A 207 1.58 8.33 4.44
N GLU A 208 0.57 9.20 4.41
CA GLU A 208 -0.80 8.79 4.71
C GLU A 208 -1.09 7.60 3.78
N ARG A 209 -1.38 6.41 4.34
CA ARG A 209 -1.94 5.35 3.51
C ARG A 209 -3.21 5.93 2.92
N PRO A 210 -3.27 6.15 1.60
CA PRO A 210 -4.26 7.03 1.05
C PRO A 210 -5.64 6.46 1.34
N ALA A 211 -6.42 7.19 2.13
CA ALA A 211 -7.88 7.10 2.07
C ALA A 211 -8.35 7.38 0.63
N ASP A 212 -7.49 7.97 -0.22
CA ASP A 212 -7.73 8.24 -1.64
C ASP A 212 -8.08 6.99 -2.45
N ALA A 213 -7.52 5.82 -2.15
CA ALA A 213 -7.90 4.58 -2.82
C ALA A 213 -9.33 4.11 -2.46
N ALA A 214 -9.88 4.55 -1.33
CA ALA A 214 -11.29 4.37 -0.99
C ALA A 214 -12.15 5.53 -1.53
N ARG A 215 -11.58 6.74 -1.59
CA ARG A 215 -12.21 7.96 -2.11
C ARG A 215 -12.51 7.86 -3.59
N ASP A 216 -11.57 7.38 -4.42
CA ASP A 216 -11.78 7.17 -5.85
C ASP A 216 -12.91 6.14 -6.07
N ARG A 217 -12.89 5.04 -5.31
CA ARG A 217 -13.97 4.02 -5.36
C ARG A 217 -15.34 4.56 -4.92
N CYS A 218 -15.39 5.47 -3.94
CA CYS A 218 -16.64 6.07 -3.48
C CYS A 218 -17.15 7.19 -4.41
N LEU A 219 -16.25 7.99 -5.00
CA LEU A 219 -16.60 8.99 -6.01
C LEU A 219 -17.09 8.32 -7.29
N ASP A 220 -16.38 7.30 -7.78
CA ASP A 220 -16.79 6.47 -8.93
C ASP A 220 -18.17 5.81 -8.68
N ALA A 221 -18.39 5.27 -7.47
CA ALA A 221 -19.69 4.68 -7.12
C ALA A 221 -20.82 5.73 -7.08
N ARG A 222 -20.52 6.96 -6.65
CA ARG A 222 -21.50 8.04 -6.54
C ARG A 222 -21.83 8.67 -7.89
N GLU A 223 -20.84 8.81 -8.78
CA GLU A 223 -21.06 9.19 -10.19
C GLU A 223 -21.88 8.12 -10.94
N ALA A 224 -21.56 6.83 -10.75
CA ALA A 224 -22.36 5.73 -11.31
C ALA A 224 -23.83 5.76 -10.84
N GLN A 225 -24.08 6.15 -9.58
CA GLN A 225 -25.44 6.30 -9.04
C GLN A 225 -26.17 7.55 -9.56
N ILE A 226 -25.44 8.63 -9.87
CA ILE A 226 -26.00 9.84 -10.50
C ILE A 226 -26.39 9.54 -11.96
N ASP A 227 -25.57 8.81 -12.71
CA ASP A 227 -25.87 8.41 -14.09
C ASP A 227 -27.05 7.44 -14.19
N ALA A 228 -27.18 6.47 -13.27
CA ALA A 228 -28.35 5.61 -13.20
C ALA A 228 -29.65 6.40 -12.97
N ARG A 229 -29.62 7.43 -12.10
CA ARG A 229 -30.75 8.35 -11.90
C ARG A 229 -30.98 9.31 -13.08
N ARG A 230 -29.99 9.53 -13.94
CA ARG A 230 -30.08 10.36 -15.15
C ARG A 230 -30.77 9.60 -16.28
N LEU A 231 -30.46 8.30 -16.44
CA LEU A 231 -31.11 7.40 -17.40
C LEU A 231 -32.59 7.16 -17.07
N ASP A 232 -32.96 6.94 -15.80
CA ASP A 232 -34.37 6.83 -15.39
C ASP A 232 -35.17 8.11 -15.64
N ARG A 233 -34.52 9.28 -15.52
CA ARG A 233 -35.16 10.59 -15.77
C ARG A 233 -35.31 10.92 -17.25
N CYS A 234 -34.54 10.28 -18.14
CA CYS A 234 -34.73 10.35 -19.58
C CYS A 234 -35.88 9.45 -20.06
N LEU A 235 -36.05 8.26 -19.47
CA LEU A 235 -37.15 7.36 -19.82
C LEU A 235 -38.53 7.86 -19.37
N LEU A 236 -38.60 8.65 -18.28
CA LEU A 236 -39.87 9.23 -17.82
C LEU A 236 -40.37 10.44 -18.64
N ARG A 237 -39.62 10.91 -19.64
CA ARG A 237 -39.96 12.15 -20.38
C ARG A 237 -40.34 11.97 -21.85
N CYS A 238 -40.59 10.73 -22.28
CA CYS A 238 -41.11 10.44 -23.61
C CYS A 238 -42.53 9.84 -23.55
N ASN A 239 -43.50 10.60 -23.02
CA ASN A 239 -44.89 10.50 -23.45
C ASN A 239 -45.66 11.77 -23.08
N ILE A 240 -46.03 12.56 -24.08
CA ILE A 240 -47.36 13.17 -24.29
C ILE A 240 -47.20 14.11 -25.50
N GLY A 241 -47.71 13.69 -26.66
CA GLY A 241 -47.88 14.60 -27.81
C GLY A 241 -47.85 13.94 -29.19
N ALA A 242 -49.03 13.48 -29.64
CA ALA A 242 -49.47 13.36 -31.03
C ALA A 242 -48.83 12.31 -31.97
N GLY A 243 -49.69 11.34 -32.38
CA GLY A 243 -49.89 10.98 -33.79
C GLY A 243 -48.77 10.24 -34.55
N LEU A 244 -49.07 8.97 -34.85
CA LEU A 244 -48.44 8.07 -35.82
C LEU A 244 -47.15 7.31 -35.42
N LEU A 245 -47.29 5.98 -35.54
CA LEU A 245 -46.25 4.94 -35.66
C LEU A 245 -45.35 4.73 -34.44
N CYS A 246 -45.93 4.00 -33.48
CA CYS A 246 -45.24 3.29 -32.41
C CYS A 246 -44.30 2.22 -32.99
N GLY A 247 -43.00 2.37 -32.73
CA GLY A 247 -41.97 1.40 -33.06
C GLY A 247 -40.80 1.50 -32.09
N CYS A 248 -41.02 1.19 -30.81
CA CYS A 248 -39.94 0.98 -29.85
C CYS A 248 -39.88 -0.50 -29.46
N VAL A 249 -39.03 -1.25 -30.16
CA VAL A 249 -38.43 -2.46 -29.62
C VAL A 249 -37.33 -2.00 -28.67
N CYS A 250 -37.49 -2.23 -27.37
CA CYS A 250 -36.36 -2.15 -26.44
C CYS A 250 -36.34 -3.44 -25.60
N VAL A 251 -35.42 -4.31 -26.00
CA VAL A 251 -35.12 -5.59 -25.37
C VAL A 251 -34.51 -5.32 -23.99
N VAL A 252 -35.27 -5.63 -22.94
CA VAL A 252 -34.73 -5.74 -21.58
C VAL A 252 -33.90 -7.03 -21.52
N ARG A 253 -32.59 -6.92 -21.78
CA ARG A 253 -31.65 -8.00 -21.55
C ARG A 253 -30.25 -7.43 -21.42
N PHE A 254 -29.71 -7.42 -20.20
CA PHE A 254 -28.31 -7.61 -19.80
C PHE A 254 -28.14 -7.04 -18.37
N LEU A 255 -27.46 -7.67 -17.42
CA LEU A 255 -27.19 -9.08 -17.10
C LEU A 255 -26.65 -9.02 -15.66
N LEU A 256 -27.14 -9.89 -14.79
CA LEU A 256 -26.78 -9.97 -13.37
C LEU A 256 -25.48 -10.77 -13.16
N ALA A 257 -24.49 -10.63 -14.04
CA ALA A 257 -23.25 -11.40 -13.99
C ALA A 257 -22.05 -10.53 -14.35
N ASP A 258 -21.35 -10.02 -13.32
CA ASP A 258 -19.88 -9.89 -13.31
C ASP A 258 -19.42 -9.31 -11.96
N CYS A 259 -19.57 -10.11 -10.89
CA CYS A 259 -19.05 -9.77 -9.56
C CYS A 259 -17.98 -10.75 -9.05
N VAL A 260 -17.48 -11.68 -9.89
CA VAL A 260 -16.64 -12.82 -9.42
C VAL A 260 -15.27 -12.93 -10.09
N GLN A 261 -14.88 -12.04 -11.01
CA GLN A 261 -13.61 -12.20 -11.76
C GLN A 261 -12.51 -11.15 -11.54
N LEU A 262 -12.54 -10.33 -10.48
CA LEU A 262 -11.45 -9.36 -10.20
C LEU A 262 -10.29 -9.89 -9.34
N HIS A 263 -10.22 -11.21 -9.12
CA HIS A 263 -9.03 -11.88 -8.59
C HIS A 263 -8.24 -12.51 -9.74
N LYS A 264 -7.43 -11.72 -10.45
CA LYS A 264 -6.10 -12.07 -11.02
C LYS A 264 -5.66 -11.07 -12.10
N LEU A 265 -4.37 -10.69 -12.00
CA LEU A 265 -3.44 -10.19 -13.02
C LEU A 265 -3.07 -8.68 -13.00
N PRO A 266 -1.82 -8.35 -13.41
CA PRO A 266 -0.83 -7.77 -12.50
C PRO A 266 -0.37 -6.35 -12.89
N VAL A 267 0.43 -5.78 -11.99
CA VAL A 267 1.42 -4.70 -12.18
C VAL A 267 1.83 -4.47 -13.64
N ALA A 268 1.56 -3.27 -14.15
CA ALA A 268 2.30 -2.68 -15.27
C ALA A 268 2.38 -1.14 -15.10
N LEU A 269 3.51 -0.70 -14.55
CA LEU A 269 4.01 0.67 -14.62
C LEU A 269 4.01 1.19 -16.07
N ARG A 270 3.54 2.42 -16.27
CA ARG A 270 4.20 3.34 -17.21
C ARG A 270 3.98 4.80 -16.80
N LEU A 271 5.03 5.34 -16.18
CA LEU A 271 5.34 6.77 -16.15
C LEU A 271 5.27 7.34 -17.56
N LYS A 272 4.58 8.47 -17.72
CA LYS A 272 4.79 9.37 -18.85
C LYS A 272 5.02 10.77 -18.31
N ALA A 273 6.28 11.16 -18.38
CA ALA A 273 6.72 12.53 -18.26
C ALA A 273 6.08 13.40 -19.35
N GLY A 274 5.73 14.61 -18.96
CA GLY A 274 5.29 15.72 -19.78
C GLY A 274 5.23 16.94 -18.89
#